data_AF-R5KD13-F1
#
_entry.id   AF-R5KD13-F1
#
_cell.length_a   1.000
_cell.length_b   1.000
_cell.length_c   1.000
_cell.angle_alpha   90.00
_cell.angle_beta   90.00
_cell.angle_gamma   90.00
#
_symmetry.space_group_name_H-M   'P 1'
#
loop_
_entity.id
_entity.type
_entity.pdbx_description
1 polymer ?
#
loop_
_entity_poly.entity_id
_entity_poly.type
_entity_poly.pdbx_seq_one_letter_code
_entity_poly.pdbx_strand_id
1 'polypeptide(L)'
;MKVIPVQNSMKQQVYSPKLGNKPVSKAVKFPTDIAVGALIGSLMIYKTSRLNVKDCSHYLKSLASGVSEMLGEKINPKSLSCVMDKAEFVSEILKLKKQNYIYTPENIKNFGFMADFHMHTTHSDGNISVGKLLDEISEYGNKLFARTGKKFMFSITDHDSVAGVKEALGIIAKSPEKFRNVRFIPGVELSFSHKAPKSSNPCEISEVLAFGFDPFKLSKHMDALQLKRVQTIDNMFSEIKKALPLTNFDKKEMLRTYNMNENCLMMNSHWAVNNYAQAKHAITIQASRHGQDSSKLFEEIIMPLDVKDRTLWHLKEKHVLDNDIGEAIQINNIRRKYQPHMVNNTLILNNENSFENLIDLFKGENVTMAFAHPYFTAEKFNFPVKVMNSFIHKSKGLIELSEAYHQAYPGNVSMSKVEEINEYLKQLIKIGGSDNHKAKYII
;
A
#
# COMPACT_ATOMS: atom_id res chain seq x y z
N MET A 1 -28.34 57.89 19.95
CA MET A 1 -27.01 58.43 20.26
C MET A 1 -26.13 58.30 19.03
N LYS A 2 -25.30 59.32 18.84
CA LYS A 2 -24.48 59.74 17.68
C LYS A 2 -23.83 58.66 16.79
N VAL A 3 -23.97 58.93 15.49
CA VAL A 3 -23.13 58.53 14.35
C VAL A 3 -21.97 59.55 14.19
N ILE A 4 -21.17 59.35 13.14
CA ILE A 4 -20.18 60.20 12.41
C ILE A 4 -18.70 59.89 12.79
N PRO A 5 -17.69 60.02 11.89
CA PRO A 5 -17.27 59.04 10.88
C PRO A 5 -15.72 58.95 10.74
N VAL A 6 -15.20 58.10 9.84
CA VAL A 6 -13.94 58.42 9.14
C VAL A 6 -14.10 58.09 7.65
N GLN A 7 -14.46 59.14 6.89
CA GLN A 7 -14.06 59.36 5.48
C GLN A 7 -12.51 59.48 5.46
N ASN A 8 -11.72 59.12 4.47
CA ASN A 8 -11.76 59.17 3.00
C ASN A 8 -10.40 58.53 2.58
N SER A 9 -10.06 58.10 1.37
CA SER A 9 -10.63 58.18 0.03
C SER A 9 -9.65 57.46 -0.91
N MET A 10 -10.17 56.76 -1.93
CA MET A 10 -9.69 56.75 -3.33
C MET A 10 -8.26 56.23 -3.63
N LYS A 11 -7.95 55.55 -4.74
CA LYS A 11 -8.63 55.29 -6.02
C LYS A 11 -7.86 54.16 -6.72
N GLN A 12 -8.57 53.31 -7.45
CA GLN A 12 -8.00 52.44 -8.49
C GLN A 12 -7.25 53.27 -9.54
N GLN A 13 -6.09 52.79 -9.99
CA GLN A 13 -5.55 53.12 -11.30
C GLN A 13 -5.07 51.86 -12.02
N VAL A 14 -5.77 51.58 -13.11
CA VAL A 14 -5.39 50.68 -14.19
C VAL A 14 -4.23 51.32 -14.94
N TYR A 15 -3.11 50.60 -15.09
CA TYR A 15 -2.01 51.04 -15.95
C TYR A 15 -2.03 50.24 -17.26
N SER A 16 -2.29 50.96 -18.36
CA SER A 16 -2.21 50.48 -19.73
C SER A 16 -1.00 51.17 -20.38
N PRO A 17 -0.07 50.45 -21.03
CA PRO A 17 1.10 51.08 -21.63
C PRO A 17 0.72 51.78 -22.95
N LYS A 18 1.04 53.08 -23.05
CA LYS A 18 0.96 53.84 -24.29
C LYS A 18 2.14 53.50 -25.20
N LEU A 19 1.83 53.14 -26.44
CA LEU A 19 2.72 53.24 -27.60
C LEU A 19 3.07 54.72 -27.85
N GLY A 20 4.35 54.97 -28.13
CA GLY A 20 4.85 56.23 -28.67
C GLY A 20 6.00 55.95 -29.63
N ASN A 21 5.70 55.91 -30.92
CA ASN A 21 6.69 55.92 -32.01
C ASN A 21 7.30 57.32 -32.14
N LYS A 22 8.62 57.41 -32.27
CA LYS A 22 9.28 58.21 -33.32
C LYS A 22 10.76 57.78 -33.50
N PRO A 23 11.27 57.77 -34.74
CA PRO A 23 12.57 57.20 -35.08
C PRO A 23 13.67 58.27 -35.05
N VAL A 24 14.88 57.89 -34.64
CA VAL A 24 16.08 58.69 -34.93
C VAL A 24 17.15 57.76 -35.50
N SER A 25 17.39 57.94 -36.79
CA SER A 25 18.56 57.42 -37.50
C SER A 25 19.82 58.07 -36.97
N LYS A 26 20.85 57.28 -36.67
CA LYS A 26 22.25 57.64 -36.93
C LYS A 26 23.08 56.36 -36.97
N ALA A 27 23.68 56.12 -38.13
CA ALA A 27 24.64 55.07 -38.37
C ALA A 27 25.85 55.26 -37.47
N VAL A 28 26.22 54.22 -36.72
CA VAL A 28 27.51 54.10 -36.06
C VAL A 28 28.18 52.87 -36.65
N LYS A 29 29.30 53.10 -37.35
CA LYS A 29 30.20 52.05 -37.85
C LYS A 29 30.83 51.34 -36.64
N PHE A 30 30.74 50.01 -36.60
CA PHE A 30 31.51 49.19 -35.68
C PHE A 30 32.75 48.62 -36.38
N PRO A 31 33.94 48.64 -35.75
CA PRO A 31 35.15 48.03 -36.28
C PRO A 31 35.07 46.50 -36.18
N THR A 32 35.67 45.84 -37.17
CA THR A 32 35.63 44.40 -37.48
C THR A 32 36.36 43.47 -36.51
N ASP A 33 36.59 43.85 -35.25
CA ASP A 33 37.47 43.11 -34.33
C ASP A 33 36.74 42.36 -33.19
N ILE A 34 35.43 42.18 -33.27
CA ILE A 34 34.64 41.38 -32.29
C ILE A 34 34.06 40.10 -32.94
N ALA A 35 34.82 39.44 -33.82
CA ALA A 35 34.40 38.16 -34.41
C ALA A 35 35.11 36.93 -33.81
N VAL A 36 36.20 37.10 -33.03
CA VAL A 36 36.96 35.96 -32.48
C VAL A 36 36.57 35.64 -31.03
N GLY A 37 36.08 36.63 -30.26
CA GLY A 37 35.63 36.41 -28.87
C GLY A 37 34.28 35.67 -28.75
N ALA A 38 33.38 35.84 -29.73
CA ALA A 38 32.07 35.20 -29.72
C ALA A 38 32.16 33.69 -29.99
N LEU A 39 33.10 33.24 -30.83
CA LEU A 39 33.29 31.84 -31.17
C LEU A 39 33.90 31.02 -30.02
N ILE A 40 34.84 31.60 -29.27
CA ILE A 40 35.44 30.94 -28.08
C ILE A 40 34.44 30.92 -26.91
N GLY A 41 33.64 31.98 -26.73
CA GLY A 41 32.54 32.01 -25.77
C GLY A 41 31.49 30.94 -26.06
N SER A 42 31.06 30.80 -27.31
CA SER A 42 30.12 29.74 -27.70
C SER A 42 30.71 28.33 -27.58
N LEU A 43 32.00 28.12 -27.86
CA LEU A 43 32.63 26.80 -27.69
C LEU A 43 32.85 26.43 -26.21
N MET A 44 33.16 27.40 -25.34
CA MET A 44 33.25 27.16 -23.90
C MET A 44 31.88 26.96 -23.25
N ILE A 45 30.84 27.64 -23.73
CA ILE A 45 29.45 27.40 -23.29
C ILE A 45 28.98 26.03 -23.81
N TYR A 46 29.34 25.62 -25.04
CA TYR A 46 29.00 24.28 -25.55
C TYR A 46 29.77 23.14 -24.85
N LYS A 47 30.98 23.40 -24.33
CA LYS A 47 31.73 22.41 -23.53
C LYS A 47 31.31 22.37 -22.06
N THR A 48 30.70 23.42 -21.52
CA THR A 48 30.17 23.48 -20.14
C THR A 48 28.65 23.28 -20.04
N SER A 49 27.93 23.26 -21.16
CA SER A 49 26.54 22.80 -21.26
C SER A 49 26.41 21.35 -21.72
N ARG A 50 27.43 20.50 -21.47
CA ARG A 50 27.11 19.12 -21.11
C ARG A 50 26.32 19.22 -19.82
N LEU A 51 24.99 19.38 -19.96
CA LEU A 51 24.01 18.87 -19.01
C LEU A 51 24.66 17.66 -18.37
N ASN A 52 24.96 17.74 -17.07
CA ASN A 52 25.36 16.57 -16.30
C ASN A 52 24.31 15.52 -16.63
N VAL A 53 24.65 14.61 -17.54
CA VAL A 53 23.86 13.42 -17.80
C VAL A 53 24.04 12.70 -16.48
N LYS A 54 23.11 12.93 -15.55
CA LYS A 54 23.05 12.20 -14.29
C LYS A 54 23.18 10.74 -14.72
N ASP A 55 24.31 10.14 -14.40
CA ASP A 55 24.49 8.73 -14.70
C ASP A 55 23.29 8.01 -14.08
N CYS A 56 22.56 7.28 -14.92
CA CYS A 56 21.35 6.62 -14.46
C CYS A 56 21.76 5.68 -13.31
N SER A 57 21.09 5.80 -12.16
CA SER A 57 21.46 5.04 -10.97
C SER A 57 21.43 3.54 -11.27
N HIS A 58 22.28 2.77 -10.58
CA HIS A 58 22.27 1.31 -10.69
C HIS A 58 20.89 0.73 -10.39
N TYR A 59 20.15 1.36 -9.47
CA TYR A 59 18.77 1.00 -9.15
C TYR A 59 17.84 1.10 -10.35
N LEU A 60 17.78 2.24 -11.03
CA LEU A 60 16.93 2.43 -12.21
C LEU A 60 17.34 1.53 -13.39
N LYS A 61 18.65 1.23 -13.54
CA LYS A 61 19.13 0.25 -14.52
C LYS A 61 18.62 -1.16 -14.21
N SER A 62 18.64 -1.56 -12.93
CA SER A 62 18.12 -2.86 -12.47
C SER A 62 16.63 -2.98 -12.77
N LEU A 63 15.84 -1.96 -12.38
CA LEU A 63 14.40 -1.92 -12.65
C LEU A 63 14.10 -2.01 -14.15
N ALA A 64 14.76 -1.20 -14.98
CA ALA A 64 14.55 -1.22 -16.42
C ALA A 64 14.94 -2.56 -17.05
N SER A 65 15.96 -3.26 -16.52
CA SER A 65 16.29 -4.62 -16.95
C SER A 65 15.14 -5.60 -16.67
N GLY A 66 14.60 -5.59 -15.44
CA GLY A 66 13.48 -6.45 -15.07
C GLY A 66 12.20 -6.14 -15.85
N VAL A 67 11.90 -4.86 -16.07
CA VAL A 67 10.77 -4.45 -16.93
C VAL A 67 11.00 -4.89 -18.38
N SER A 68 12.24 -4.80 -18.88
CA SER A 68 12.56 -5.23 -20.25
C SER A 68 12.30 -6.72 -20.46
N GLU A 69 12.72 -7.55 -19.50
CA GLU A 69 12.48 -8.99 -19.51
C GLU A 69 10.99 -9.30 -19.45
N MET A 70 10.27 -8.65 -18.52
CA MET A 70 8.83 -8.83 -18.35
C MET A 70 8.02 -8.47 -19.61
N LEU A 71 8.43 -7.41 -20.32
CA LEU A 71 7.71 -6.92 -21.51
C LEU A 71 8.22 -7.51 -22.83
N GLY A 72 9.38 -8.19 -22.83
CA GLY A 72 10.02 -8.69 -24.05
C GLY A 72 10.59 -7.57 -24.96
N GLU A 73 10.81 -6.37 -24.43
CA GLU A 73 11.32 -5.22 -25.17
C GLU A 73 12.34 -4.42 -24.37
N LYS A 74 13.29 -3.75 -25.04
CA LYS A 74 14.35 -3.00 -24.33
C LYS A 74 13.83 -1.67 -23.79
N ILE A 75 13.82 -1.52 -22.47
CA ILE A 75 13.45 -0.28 -21.78
C ILE A 75 14.67 0.60 -21.52
N ASN A 76 14.53 1.90 -21.80
CA ASN A 76 15.51 2.91 -21.40
C ASN A 76 15.35 3.21 -19.91
N PRO A 77 16.38 3.06 -19.06
CA PRO A 77 16.32 3.40 -17.63
C PRO A 77 15.81 4.82 -17.32
N LYS A 78 16.01 5.79 -18.23
CA LYS A 78 15.51 7.17 -18.07
C LYS A 78 13.98 7.28 -18.14
N SER A 79 13.28 6.30 -18.72
CA SER A 79 11.81 6.25 -18.70
C SER A 79 11.27 6.08 -17.28
N LEU A 80 12.05 5.51 -16.36
CA LEU A 80 11.71 5.35 -14.95
C LEU A 80 12.20 6.52 -14.08
N SER A 81 12.40 7.72 -14.65
CA SER A 81 12.96 8.88 -13.94
C SER A 81 12.06 9.45 -12.83
N CYS A 82 10.77 9.10 -12.80
CA CYS A 82 9.89 9.42 -11.67
C CYS A 82 10.03 8.44 -10.50
N VAL A 83 10.75 7.32 -10.69
CA VAL A 83 10.93 6.28 -9.67
C VAL A 83 12.07 6.66 -8.74
N MET A 84 11.81 6.66 -7.45
CA MET A 84 12.76 7.01 -6.39
C MET A 84 13.50 5.77 -5.91
N ASP A 85 14.78 5.92 -5.56
CA ASP A 85 15.47 4.96 -4.70
C ASP A 85 15.25 5.30 -3.21
N LYS A 86 15.76 4.46 -2.30
CA LYS A 86 15.67 4.70 -0.84
C LYS A 86 16.17 6.09 -0.44
N ALA A 87 17.33 6.51 -0.94
CA ALA A 87 17.96 7.76 -0.48
C ALA A 87 17.15 8.98 -0.92
N GLU A 88 16.67 8.96 -2.16
CA GLU A 88 15.77 9.98 -2.68
C GLU A 88 14.43 9.99 -1.93
N PHE A 89 13.84 8.81 -1.67
CA PHE A 89 12.61 8.68 -0.91
C PHE A 89 12.75 9.26 0.51
N VAL A 90 13.76 8.85 1.27
CA VAL A 90 14.02 9.35 2.63
C VAL A 90 14.23 10.87 2.62
N SER A 91 14.96 11.40 1.64
CA SER A 91 15.18 12.84 1.51
C SER A 91 13.88 13.62 1.27
N GLU A 92 12.96 13.10 0.45
CA GLU A 92 11.70 13.79 0.16
C GLU A 92 10.71 13.73 1.33
N ILE A 93 10.57 12.58 2.02
CA ILE A 93 9.61 12.45 3.13
C ILE A 93 9.97 13.33 4.33
N LEU A 94 11.26 13.64 4.55
CA LEU A 94 11.70 14.56 5.59
C LEU A 94 11.23 16.01 5.38
N LYS A 95 10.79 16.35 4.16
CA LYS A 95 10.25 17.68 3.82
C LYS A 95 8.74 17.77 4.05
N LEU A 96 8.08 16.64 4.26
CA LEU A 96 6.63 16.54 4.41
C LEU A 96 6.20 16.74 5.87
N LYS A 97 4.96 17.19 6.04
CA LYS A 97 4.29 17.34 7.34
C LYS A 97 3.04 16.45 7.37
N LYS A 98 2.48 16.21 8.56
CA LYS A 98 1.22 15.45 8.74
C LYS A 98 0.14 15.81 7.73
N GLN A 99 -0.10 17.12 7.49
CA GLN A 99 -1.11 17.60 6.55
C GLN A 99 -0.94 17.06 5.12
N ASN A 100 0.29 16.73 4.73
CA ASN A 100 0.59 16.21 3.40
C ASN A 100 0.11 14.78 3.16
N TYR A 101 -0.28 14.07 4.21
CA TYR A 101 -0.76 12.70 4.16
C TYR A 101 -2.27 12.57 4.42
N ILE A 102 -2.95 13.67 4.78
CA ILE A 102 -4.37 13.61 5.18
C ILE A 102 -5.23 13.37 3.93
N TYR A 103 -5.82 12.18 3.85
CA TYR A 103 -6.61 11.74 2.71
C TYR A 103 -8.08 12.08 2.91
N THR A 104 -8.44 13.34 2.64
CA THR A 104 -9.82 13.83 2.70
C THR A 104 -10.19 14.61 1.44
N PRO A 105 -11.48 14.62 1.04
CA PRO A 105 -11.92 15.40 -0.13
C PRO A 105 -11.51 16.87 -0.07
N GLU A 106 -11.58 17.47 1.11
CA GLU A 106 -11.16 18.87 1.32
C GLU A 106 -9.65 19.05 1.10
N ASN A 107 -8.82 18.17 1.66
CA ASN A 107 -7.37 18.30 1.54
C ASN A 107 -6.87 18.02 0.12
N ILE A 108 -7.52 17.09 -0.59
CA ILE A 108 -7.29 16.83 -2.02
C ILE A 108 -7.67 18.06 -2.83
N LYS A 109 -8.87 18.62 -2.62
CA LYS A 109 -9.35 19.82 -3.33
C LYS A 109 -8.45 21.04 -3.08
N ASN A 110 -7.92 21.17 -1.87
CA ASN A 110 -7.03 22.26 -1.48
C ASN A 110 -5.55 22.00 -1.83
N PHE A 111 -5.24 20.88 -2.49
CA PHE A 111 -3.88 20.49 -2.89
C PHE A 111 -2.90 20.36 -1.71
N GLY A 112 -3.42 20.07 -0.51
CA GLY A 112 -2.61 19.79 0.66
C GLY A 112 -2.15 18.33 0.73
N PHE A 113 -2.90 17.40 0.14
CA PHE A 113 -2.54 15.98 0.03
C PHE A 113 -1.44 15.79 -1.03
N MET A 114 -0.22 15.49 -0.59
CA MET A 114 0.96 15.43 -1.46
C MET A 114 1.66 14.07 -1.46
N ALA A 115 1.33 13.19 -0.51
CA ALA A 115 1.96 11.89 -0.40
C ALA A 115 1.04 10.82 0.16
N ASP A 116 1.18 9.60 -0.36
CA ASP A 116 0.48 8.41 0.12
C ASP A 116 1.31 7.15 -0.11
N PHE A 117 1.76 6.51 0.96
CA PHE A 117 2.68 5.38 0.87
C PHE A 117 2.06 4.05 1.30
N HIS A 118 0.73 3.98 1.41
CA HIS A 118 0.02 2.74 1.72
C HIS A 118 -1.28 2.66 0.91
N MET A 119 -1.31 1.79 -0.12
CA MET A 119 -2.50 1.53 -0.92
C MET A 119 -2.45 0.16 -1.60
N HIS A 120 -3.64 -0.38 -1.85
CA HIS A 120 -3.82 -1.73 -2.38
C HIS A 120 -4.54 -1.69 -3.73
N THR A 121 -4.16 -2.61 -4.60
CA THR A 121 -4.72 -2.78 -5.94
C THR A 121 -5.37 -4.16 -6.06
N THR A 122 -5.92 -4.46 -7.23
CA THR A 122 -6.46 -5.78 -7.55
C THR A 122 -5.43 -6.90 -7.55
N HIS A 123 -4.15 -6.62 -7.28
CA HIS A 123 -3.10 -7.63 -7.09
C HIS A 123 -2.99 -8.16 -5.67
N SER A 124 -3.73 -7.60 -4.71
CA SER A 124 -4.04 -8.21 -3.41
C SER A 124 -5.56 -8.19 -3.18
N ASP A 125 -6.04 -7.31 -2.31
CA ASP A 125 -7.41 -7.16 -1.82
C ASP A 125 -7.99 -5.75 -2.07
N GLY A 126 -7.26 -4.91 -2.80
CA GLY A 126 -7.77 -3.65 -3.31
C GLY A 126 -8.70 -3.83 -4.50
N ASN A 127 -9.59 -2.86 -4.72
CA ASN A 127 -10.57 -2.90 -5.82
C ASN A 127 -10.23 -2.00 -7.01
N ILE A 128 -9.07 -1.31 -6.98
CA ILE A 128 -8.61 -0.45 -8.07
C ILE A 128 -7.52 -1.16 -8.90
N SER A 129 -7.69 -1.20 -10.22
CA SER A 129 -6.64 -1.68 -11.13
C SER A 129 -5.46 -0.71 -11.15
N VAL A 130 -4.24 -1.20 -11.37
CA VAL A 130 -3.03 -0.36 -11.46
C VAL A 130 -3.17 0.75 -12.51
N GLY A 131 -3.67 0.43 -13.72
CA GLY A 131 -3.87 1.42 -14.78
C GLY A 131 -4.75 2.59 -14.34
N LYS A 132 -5.94 2.30 -13.79
CA LYS A 132 -6.86 3.32 -13.28
C LYS A 132 -6.25 4.15 -12.13
N LEU A 133 -5.55 3.50 -11.19
CA LEU A 133 -4.84 4.19 -10.11
C LEU A 133 -3.83 5.19 -10.66
N LEU A 134 -3.00 4.76 -11.61
CA LEU A 134 -1.99 5.59 -12.25
C LEU A 134 -2.59 6.75 -13.06
N ASP A 135 -3.76 6.55 -13.68
CA ASP A 135 -4.50 7.60 -14.38
C ASP A 135 -4.94 8.69 -13.39
N GLU A 136 -5.62 8.31 -12.31
CA GLU A 136 -6.09 9.24 -11.27
C GLU A 136 -4.92 9.99 -10.61
N ILE A 137 -3.82 9.28 -10.32
CA ILE A 137 -2.60 9.85 -9.74
C ILE A 137 -1.91 10.83 -10.69
N SER A 138 -1.80 10.50 -11.97
CA SER A 138 -1.20 11.40 -12.97
C SER A 138 -2.03 12.67 -13.12
N GLU A 139 -3.35 12.55 -13.22
CA GLU A 139 -4.26 13.69 -13.31
C GLU A 139 -4.14 14.60 -12.08
N TYR A 140 -4.20 14.02 -10.89
CA TYR A 140 -4.05 14.76 -9.64
C TYR A 140 -2.67 15.41 -9.51
N GLY A 141 -1.59 14.67 -9.80
CA GLY A 141 -0.22 15.16 -9.76
C GLY A 141 0.03 16.35 -10.69
N ASN A 142 -0.60 16.35 -11.87
CA ASN A 142 -0.54 17.49 -12.79
C ASN A 142 -1.23 18.74 -12.22
N LYS A 143 -2.42 18.58 -11.63
CA LYS A 143 -3.14 19.69 -10.99
C LYS A 143 -2.39 20.23 -9.76
N LEU A 144 -1.87 19.33 -8.92
CA LEU A 144 -1.04 19.66 -7.76
C LEU A 144 0.20 20.46 -8.18
N PHE A 145 0.93 19.99 -9.18
CA PHE A 145 2.14 20.65 -9.67
C PHE A 145 1.83 22.04 -10.24
N ALA A 146 0.78 22.18 -11.05
CA ALA A 146 0.37 23.47 -11.60
C ALA A 146 0.04 24.49 -10.50
N ARG A 147 -0.50 24.04 -9.36
CA ARG A 147 -0.87 24.91 -8.23
C ARG A 147 0.28 25.22 -7.29
N THR A 148 1.17 24.26 -7.04
CA THR A 148 2.13 24.31 -5.92
C THR A 148 3.60 24.20 -6.35
N GLY A 149 3.87 23.78 -7.58
CA GLY A 149 5.19 23.39 -8.04
C GLY A 149 5.73 22.10 -7.39
N LYS A 150 4.92 21.38 -6.60
CA LYS A 150 5.27 20.12 -5.95
C LYS A 150 4.69 18.93 -6.71
N LYS A 151 5.40 17.81 -6.68
CA LYS A 151 4.97 16.55 -7.29
C LYS A 151 4.23 15.69 -6.28
N PHE A 152 3.27 14.91 -6.74
CA PHE A 152 2.60 13.92 -5.89
C PHE A 152 3.50 12.70 -5.70
N MET A 153 3.65 12.24 -4.46
CA MET A 153 4.46 11.08 -4.11
C MET A 153 3.58 9.89 -3.75
N PHE A 154 3.88 8.70 -4.25
CA PHE A 154 3.09 7.52 -3.90
C PHE A 154 3.87 6.21 -3.97
N SER A 155 3.29 5.19 -3.34
CA SER A 155 3.70 3.79 -3.41
C SER A 155 2.49 2.91 -3.68
N ILE A 156 2.68 1.76 -4.33
CA ILE A 156 1.74 0.63 -4.28
C ILE A 156 2.30 -0.34 -3.25
N THR A 157 1.48 -0.88 -2.36
CA THR A 157 1.92 -1.73 -1.23
C THR A 157 1.02 -2.95 -1.07
N ASP A 158 0.66 -3.61 -2.18
CA ASP A 158 -0.14 -4.84 -2.16
C ASP A 158 0.43 -5.85 -1.14
N HIS A 159 -0.46 -6.56 -0.44
CA HIS A 159 -0.08 -7.55 0.55
C HIS A 159 0.69 -8.73 -0.04
N ASP A 160 1.91 -8.96 0.44
CA ASP A 160 2.76 -10.10 0.11
C ASP A 160 2.87 -10.39 -1.40
N SER A 161 2.81 -9.33 -2.21
CA SER A 161 2.81 -9.38 -3.66
C SER A 161 3.50 -8.15 -4.23
N VAL A 162 4.22 -8.33 -5.32
CA VAL A 162 4.90 -7.25 -6.06
C VAL A 162 4.37 -7.12 -7.49
N ALA A 163 3.28 -7.83 -7.81
CA ALA A 163 2.72 -7.85 -9.15
C ALA A 163 2.19 -6.48 -9.58
N GLY A 164 1.49 -5.77 -8.70
CA GLY A 164 0.98 -4.42 -8.99
C GLY A 164 2.10 -3.40 -9.20
N VAL A 165 3.18 -3.48 -8.42
CA VAL A 165 4.38 -2.66 -8.62
C VAL A 165 5.04 -2.92 -9.98
N LYS A 166 5.18 -4.19 -10.37
CA LYS A 166 5.77 -4.55 -11.67
C LYS A 166 4.93 -4.01 -12.83
N GLU A 167 3.61 -4.18 -12.76
CA GLU A 167 2.69 -3.63 -13.75
C GLU A 167 2.83 -2.10 -13.83
N ALA A 168 2.88 -1.42 -12.67
CA ALA A 168 3.03 0.02 -12.61
C ALA A 168 4.33 0.49 -13.28
N LEU A 169 5.45 -0.18 -13.01
CA LEU A 169 6.73 0.11 -13.66
C LEU A 169 6.66 -0.08 -15.18
N GLY A 170 5.96 -1.11 -15.66
CA GLY A 170 5.73 -1.34 -17.09
C GLY A 170 4.91 -0.22 -17.74
N ILE A 171 3.83 0.22 -17.09
CA ILE A 171 2.98 1.33 -17.57
C ILE A 171 3.78 2.64 -17.58
N ILE A 172 4.52 2.93 -16.50
CA ILE A 172 5.36 4.14 -16.40
C ILE A 172 6.42 4.16 -17.49
N ALA A 173 7.11 3.04 -17.72
CA ALA A 173 8.17 2.95 -18.72
C ALA A 173 7.67 3.24 -20.15
N LYS A 174 6.41 2.88 -20.45
CA LYS A 174 5.78 3.10 -21.76
C LYS A 174 5.26 4.52 -21.98
N SER A 175 5.02 5.29 -20.93
CA SER A 175 4.47 6.65 -21.02
C SER A 175 5.09 7.60 -19.97
N PRO A 176 6.42 7.77 -19.95
CA PRO A 176 7.12 8.50 -18.89
C PRO A 176 6.70 9.97 -18.76
N GLU A 177 6.33 10.62 -19.86
CA GLU A 177 5.87 12.01 -19.91
C GLU A 177 4.55 12.26 -19.18
N LYS A 178 3.69 11.24 -19.11
CA LYS A 178 2.44 11.24 -18.32
C LYS A 178 2.72 11.31 -16.82
N PHE A 179 3.85 10.74 -16.38
CA PHE A 179 4.22 10.64 -14.98
C PHE A 179 5.27 11.68 -14.54
N ARG A 180 5.55 12.71 -15.36
CA ARG A 180 6.57 13.72 -15.07
C ARG A 180 6.33 14.50 -13.77
N ASN A 181 5.08 14.62 -13.33
CA ASN A 181 4.66 15.38 -12.13
C ASN A 181 4.31 14.49 -10.94
N VAL A 182 4.67 13.21 -11.01
CA VAL A 182 4.55 12.26 -9.90
C VAL A 182 5.91 11.70 -9.53
N ARG A 183 5.97 11.07 -8.37
CA ARG A 183 7.15 10.42 -7.80
C ARG A 183 6.71 9.10 -7.20
N PHE A 184 7.25 8.01 -7.74
CA PHE A 184 6.85 6.66 -7.37
C PHE A 184 7.97 5.98 -6.57
N ILE A 185 7.65 5.27 -5.50
CA ILE A 185 8.57 4.38 -4.81
C ILE A 185 7.98 2.97 -4.84
N PRO A 186 8.70 1.94 -5.33
CA PRO A 186 8.25 0.56 -5.21
C PRO A 186 8.07 0.18 -3.73
N GLY A 187 6.88 -0.32 -3.40
CA GLY A 187 6.51 -0.73 -2.05
C GLY A 187 5.86 -2.11 -1.99
N VAL A 188 5.76 -2.68 -0.79
CA VAL A 188 5.04 -3.92 -0.51
C VAL A 188 4.65 -3.91 0.96
N GLU A 189 3.46 -4.39 1.29
CA GLU A 189 3.09 -4.69 2.67
C GLU A 189 3.37 -6.17 2.96
N LEU A 190 4.26 -6.43 3.90
CA LEU A 190 4.72 -7.77 4.22
C LEU A 190 4.16 -8.20 5.57
N SER A 191 3.48 -9.34 5.55
CA SER A 191 2.94 -9.95 6.75
C SER A 191 3.99 -10.80 7.46
N PHE A 192 3.94 -10.82 8.79
CA PHE A 192 4.72 -11.72 9.61
C PHE A 192 3.98 -12.14 10.87
N SER A 193 4.11 -13.41 11.20
CA SER A 193 3.62 -14.00 12.43
C SER A 193 4.58 -13.75 13.60
N HIS A 194 4.02 -13.53 14.78
CA HIS A 194 4.76 -13.35 16.01
C HIS A 194 3.95 -13.83 17.23
N LYS A 195 4.61 -14.03 18.36
CA LYS A 195 3.95 -14.31 19.65
C LYS A 195 3.12 -13.11 20.08
N ALA A 196 1.91 -13.33 20.62
CA ALA A 196 1.01 -12.27 21.05
C ALA A 196 0.34 -12.59 22.39
N PRO A 197 0.98 -12.24 23.52
CA PRO A 197 0.54 -12.68 24.85
C PRO A 197 -0.78 -12.06 25.33
N LYS A 198 -1.31 -11.01 24.68
CA LYS A 198 -2.65 -10.45 24.97
C LYS A 198 -3.77 -11.07 24.15
N SER A 199 -3.45 -11.75 23.05
CA SER A 199 -4.49 -12.30 22.18
C SER A 199 -5.05 -13.60 22.74
N SER A 200 -6.30 -13.89 22.38
CA SER A 200 -6.91 -15.20 22.58
C SER A 200 -6.16 -16.31 21.82
N ASN A 201 -5.39 -15.94 20.79
CA ASN A 201 -4.46 -16.80 20.07
C ASN A 201 -3.02 -16.48 20.50
N PRO A 202 -2.18 -17.46 20.93
CA PRO A 202 -0.80 -17.19 21.33
C PRO A 202 0.10 -16.64 20.20
N CYS A 203 -0.40 -16.67 18.96
CA CYS A 203 0.24 -16.14 17.77
C CYS A 203 -0.69 -15.16 17.06
N GLU A 204 -0.14 -14.03 16.61
CA GLU A 204 -0.82 -13.04 15.77
C GLU A 204 0.04 -12.73 14.56
N ILE A 205 -0.57 -12.09 13.56
CA ILE A 205 0.12 -11.60 12.37
C ILE A 205 0.13 -10.08 12.42
N SER A 206 1.26 -9.47 12.08
CA SER A 206 1.40 -8.03 11.91
C SER A 206 2.09 -7.72 10.59
N GLU A 207 2.11 -6.45 10.22
CA GLU A 207 2.58 -6.01 8.92
C GLU A 207 3.67 -4.94 9.02
N VAL A 208 4.52 -4.93 8.01
CA VAL A 208 5.52 -3.89 7.76
C VAL A 208 5.47 -3.49 6.30
N LEU A 209 5.63 -2.20 6.03
CA LEU A 209 5.82 -1.69 4.68
C LEU A 209 7.32 -1.73 4.37
N ALA A 210 7.71 -2.20 3.18
CA ALA A 210 9.08 -2.10 2.69
C ALA A 210 9.13 -1.25 1.42
N PHE A 211 10.15 -0.40 1.27
CA PHE A 211 10.25 0.57 0.16
C PHE A 211 11.63 0.60 -0.48
N GLY A 212 11.67 0.90 -1.78
CA GLY A 212 12.91 1.16 -2.53
C GLY A 212 13.69 -0.09 -2.94
N PHE A 213 13.02 -1.24 -2.96
CA PHE A 213 13.58 -2.51 -3.42
C PHE A 213 13.41 -2.69 -4.94
N ASP A 214 14.08 -3.70 -5.49
CA ASP A 214 13.83 -4.18 -6.86
C ASP A 214 12.77 -5.30 -6.82
N PRO A 215 11.55 -5.08 -7.33
CA PRO A 215 10.46 -6.05 -7.24
C PRO A 215 10.72 -7.35 -8.00
N PHE A 216 11.61 -7.33 -8.99
CA PHE A 216 11.94 -8.52 -9.78
C PHE A 216 12.79 -9.51 -8.98
N LYS A 217 13.55 -9.02 -7.98
CA LYS A 217 14.32 -9.89 -7.07
C LYS A 217 13.46 -10.59 -6.01
N LEU A 218 12.33 -9.98 -5.62
CA LEU A 218 11.46 -10.49 -4.55
C LEU A 218 10.46 -11.55 -5.03
N SER A 219 10.22 -11.63 -6.33
CA SER A 219 9.09 -12.37 -6.91
C SER A 219 9.08 -13.82 -6.47
N LYS A 220 10.23 -14.49 -6.56
CA LYS A 220 10.36 -15.90 -6.17
C LYS A 220 9.98 -16.15 -4.71
N HIS A 221 10.27 -15.21 -3.81
CA HIS A 221 9.89 -15.34 -2.40
C HIS A 221 8.37 -15.20 -2.23
N MET A 222 7.77 -14.19 -2.87
CA MET A 222 6.32 -13.97 -2.81
C MET A 222 5.55 -15.14 -3.43
N ASP A 223 5.98 -15.63 -4.60
CA ASP A 223 5.36 -16.78 -5.27
C ASP A 223 5.42 -18.04 -4.38
N ALA A 224 6.54 -18.26 -3.69
CA ALA A 224 6.70 -19.37 -2.76
C ALA A 224 5.77 -19.26 -1.54
N LEU A 225 5.57 -18.05 -1.01
CA LEU A 225 4.62 -17.81 0.09
C LEU A 225 3.18 -18.05 -0.36
N GLN A 226 2.79 -17.50 -1.52
CA GLN A 226 1.46 -17.70 -2.09
C GLN A 226 1.17 -19.18 -2.34
N LEU A 227 2.14 -19.92 -2.87
CA LEU A 227 2.01 -21.38 -3.05
C LEU A 227 1.75 -22.10 -1.73
N LYS A 228 2.46 -21.76 -0.65
CA LYS A 228 2.23 -22.36 0.69
C LYS A 228 0.82 -22.05 1.22
N ARG A 229 0.32 -20.82 1.00
CA ARG A 229 -1.06 -20.45 1.37
C ARG A 229 -2.09 -21.24 0.60
N VAL A 230 -1.92 -21.37 -0.72
CA VAL A 230 -2.81 -22.19 -1.59
C VAL A 230 -2.82 -23.64 -1.11
N GLN A 231 -1.65 -24.24 -0.91
CA GLN A 231 -1.52 -25.63 -0.44
C GLN A 231 -2.16 -25.83 0.94
N THR A 232 -2.03 -24.86 1.83
CA THR A 232 -2.66 -24.89 3.15
C THR A 232 -4.19 -24.94 3.04
N ILE A 233 -4.79 -24.08 2.21
CA ILE A 233 -6.23 -24.10 1.96
C ILE A 233 -6.65 -25.45 1.37
N ASP A 234 -5.94 -25.95 0.35
CA ASP A 234 -6.28 -27.20 -0.33
C ASP A 234 -6.22 -28.40 0.62
N ASN A 235 -5.19 -28.46 1.46
CA ASN A 235 -5.03 -29.51 2.46
C ASN A 235 -6.12 -29.44 3.55
N MET A 236 -6.43 -28.24 4.05
CA MET A 236 -7.54 -28.03 4.99
C MET A 236 -8.87 -28.50 4.40
N PHE A 237 -9.20 -28.10 3.18
CA PHE A 237 -10.42 -28.53 2.49
C PHE A 237 -10.47 -30.06 2.31
N SER A 238 -9.35 -30.67 1.92
CA SER A 238 -9.26 -32.12 1.75
C SER A 238 -9.55 -32.87 3.06
N GLU A 239 -8.98 -32.43 4.18
CA GLU A 239 -9.26 -33.02 5.49
C GLU A 239 -10.70 -32.77 5.96
N ILE A 240 -11.23 -31.56 5.76
CA ILE A 240 -12.61 -31.22 6.16
C ILE A 240 -13.63 -32.05 5.39
N LYS A 241 -13.45 -32.20 4.06
CA LYS A 241 -14.31 -33.05 3.22
C LYS A 241 -14.32 -34.51 3.66
N LYS A 242 -13.16 -35.03 4.09
CA LYS A 242 -13.07 -36.39 4.64
C LYS A 242 -13.77 -36.51 6.00
N ALA A 243 -13.67 -35.50 6.85
CA ALA A 243 -14.27 -35.50 8.18
C ALA A 243 -15.80 -35.31 8.16
N LEU A 244 -16.32 -34.57 7.18
CA LEU A 244 -17.73 -34.19 7.06
C LEU A 244 -18.25 -34.46 5.63
N PRO A 245 -18.34 -35.73 5.20
CA PRO A 245 -18.59 -36.09 3.79
C PRO A 245 -19.98 -35.74 3.27
N LEU A 246 -20.94 -35.48 4.16
CA LEU A 246 -22.32 -35.12 3.80
C LEU A 246 -22.48 -33.62 3.49
N THR A 247 -21.46 -32.79 3.75
CA THR A 247 -21.47 -31.38 3.41
C THR A 247 -20.67 -31.13 2.14
N ASN A 248 -21.32 -30.54 1.14
CA ASN A 248 -20.67 -30.18 -0.11
C ASN A 248 -19.87 -28.88 0.05
N PHE A 249 -18.58 -29.00 0.36
CA PHE A 249 -17.66 -27.86 0.43
C PHE A 249 -17.05 -27.55 -0.94
N ASP A 250 -17.05 -26.28 -1.32
CA ASP A 250 -16.41 -25.80 -2.56
C ASP A 250 -15.47 -24.63 -2.27
N LYS A 251 -14.22 -24.76 -2.73
CA LYS A 251 -13.20 -23.71 -2.61
C LYS A 251 -13.60 -22.45 -3.39
N LYS A 252 -14.22 -22.58 -4.57
CA LYS A 252 -14.67 -21.42 -5.35
C LYS A 252 -15.82 -20.68 -4.65
N GLU A 253 -16.76 -21.43 -4.07
CA GLU A 253 -17.81 -20.85 -3.22
C GLU A 253 -17.20 -20.10 -2.04
N MET A 254 -16.20 -20.68 -1.37
CA MET A 254 -15.50 -20.03 -0.25
C MET A 254 -14.79 -18.73 -0.68
N LEU A 255 -14.01 -18.75 -1.74
CA LEU A 255 -13.29 -17.56 -2.22
C LEU A 255 -14.26 -16.42 -2.55
N ARG A 256 -15.38 -16.73 -3.24
CA ARG A 256 -16.46 -15.77 -3.51
C ARG A 256 -17.15 -15.29 -2.23
N THR A 257 -17.38 -16.18 -1.27
CA THR A 257 -18.02 -15.85 0.02
C THR A 257 -17.19 -14.86 0.83
N TYR A 258 -15.87 -14.80 0.64
CA TYR A 258 -15.00 -13.88 1.39
C TYR A 258 -14.29 -12.85 0.52
N ASN A 259 -14.74 -12.68 -0.73
CA ASN A 259 -14.13 -11.76 -1.71
C ASN A 259 -12.60 -11.93 -1.83
N MET A 260 -12.11 -13.17 -1.74
CA MET A 260 -10.68 -13.46 -1.74
C MET A 260 -10.14 -13.50 -3.16
N ASN A 261 -8.95 -12.94 -3.36
CA ASN A 261 -8.23 -13.02 -4.62
C ASN A 261 -7.52 -14.38 -4.73
N GLU A 262 -7.91 -15.18 -5.71
CA GLU A 262 -7.33 -16.53 -5.92
C GLU A 262 -5.85 -16.49 -6.32
N ASN A 263 -5.40 -15.37 -6.91
CA ASN A 263 -4.02 -15.16 -7.36
C ASN A 263 -3.13 -14.56 -6.28
N CYS A 264 -3.72 -14.03 -5.21
CA CYS A 264 -3.00 -13.46 -4.07
C CYS A 264 -3.81 -13.66 -2.79
N LEU A 265 -3.55 -14.78 -2.12
CA LEU A 265 -4.20 -15.09 -0.86
C LEU A 265 -3.61 -14.27 0.27
N MET A 266 -4.50 -13.64 1.00
CA MET A 266 -4.18 -12.88 2.20
C MET A 266 -3.64 -13.77 3.33
N MET A 267 -2.90 -13.15 4.24
CA MET A 267 -2.57 -13.77 5.53
C MET A 267 -3.84 -14.24 6.25
N ASN A 268 -3.70 -15.15 7.20
CA ASN A 268 -4.84 -15.64 7.99
C ASN A 268 -5.94 -16.36 7.17
N SER A 269 -5.67 -16.76 5.92
CA SER A 269 -6.63 -17.47 5.06
C SER A 269 -7.26 -18.71 5.69
N HIS A 270 -6.60 -19.35 6.66
CA HIS A 270 -7.15 -20.47 7.44
C HIS A 270 -8.44 -20.10 8.20
N TRP A 271 -8.63 -18.84 8.59
CA TRP A 271 -9.87 -18.36 9.21
C TRP A 271 -11.02 -18.29 8.23
N ALA A 272 -10.80 -17.83 7.00
CA ALA A 272 -11.83 -17.84 5.96
C ALA A 272 -12.30 -19.27 5.67
N VAL A 273 -11.37 -20.23 5.57
CA VAL A 273 -11.71 -21.66 5.44
C VAL A 273 -12.52 -22.15 6.62
N ASN A 274 -12.11 -21.84 7.86
CA ASN A 274 -12.82 -22.24 9.07
C ASN A 274 -14.25 -21.67 9.10
N ASN A 275 -14.39 -20.36 8.89
CA ASN A 275 -15.68 -19.68 8.99
C ASN A 275 -16.64 -20.16 7.90
N TYR A 276 -16.14 -20.30 6.66
CA TYR A 276 -16.88 -20.93 5.57
C TYR A 276 -17.35 -22.35 5.93
N ALA A 277 -16.43 -23.21 6.37
CA ALA A 277 -16.74 -24.61 6.64
C ALA A 277 -17.73 -24.77 7.80
N GLN A 278 -17.56 -23.99 8.88
CA GLN A 278 -18.49 -23.98 10.01
C GLN A 278 -19.89 -23.54 9.58
N ALA A 279 -20.01 -22.41 8.87
CA ALA A 279 -21.29 -21.89 8.40
C ALA A 279 -21.96 -22.84 7.40
N LYS A 280 -21.22 -23.34 6.41
CA LYS A 280 -21.73 -24.27 5.38
C LYS A 280 -22.22 -25.58 6.00
N HIS A 281 -21.49 -26.12 6.97
CA HIS A 281 -21.88 -27.34 7.66
C HIS A 281 -23.15 -27.13 8.49
N ALA A 282 -23.21 -26.06 9.28
CA ALA A 282 -24.38 -25.72 10.08
C ALA A 282 -25.64 -25.54 9.22
N ILE A 283 -25.54 -24.78 8.12
CA ILE A 283 -26.65 -24.58 7.19
C ILE A 283 -27.03 -25.89 6.48
N THR A 284 -26.09 -26.79 6.23
CA THR A 284 -26.40 -28.11 5.67
C THR A 284 -27.22 -28.97 6.64
N ILE A 285 -26.89 -28.94 7.94
CA ILE A 285 -27.68 -29.63 8.97
C ILE A 285 -29.10 -29.04 9.00
N GLN A 286 -29.22 -27.72 9.02
CA GLN A 286 -30.52 -27.04 9.02
C GLN A 286 -31.35 -27.39 7.79
N ALA A 287 -30.77 -27.28 6.60
CA ALA A 287 -31.45 -27.61 5.35
C ALA A 287 -31.97 -29.04 5.34
N SER A 288 -31.17 -29.99 5.84
CA SER A 288 -31.58 -31.39 5.97
C SER A 288 -32.80 -31.57 6.87
N ARG A 289 -32.85 -30.88 8.02
CA ARG A 289 -33.99 -30.93 8.97
C ARG A 289 -35.28 -30.36 8.38
N HIS A 290 -35.17 -29.32 7.57
CA HIS A 290 -36.30 -28.61 7.00
C HIS A 290 -36.64 -29.07 5.57
N GLY A 291 -35.97 -30.10 5.03
CA GLY A 291 -36.20 -30.62 3.68
C GLY A 291 -35.87 -29.62 2.57
N GLN A 292 -34.89 -28.74 2.79
CA GLN A 292 -34.47 -27.68 1.87
C GLN A 292 -33.18 -28.05 1.13
N ASP A 293 -32.93 -27.39 -0.01
CA ASP A 293 -31.64 -27.47 -0.69
C ASP A 293 -30.58 -26.66 0.10
N SER A 294 -29.50 -27.33 0.50
CA SER A 294 -28.47 -26.73 1.35
C SER A 294 -27.63 -25.66 0.65
N SER A 295 -27.44 -25.77 -0.67
CA SER A 295 -26.68 -24.78 -1.44
C SER A 295 -27.50 -23.50 -1.60
N LYS A 296 -28.79 -23.64 -1.91
CA LYS A 296 -29.72 -22.53 -2.02
C LYS A 296 -29.90 -21.83 -0.66
N LEU A 297 -30.11 -22.58 0.41
CA LEU A 297 -30.25 -22.01 1.75
C LEU A 297 -28.97 -21.28 2.19
N PHE A 298 -27.79 -21.81 1.84
CA PHE A 298 -26.53 -21.14 2.12
C PHE A 298 -26.42 -19.80 1.39
N GLU A 299 -26.71 -19.78 0.09
CA GLU A 299 -26.67 -18.56 -0.72
C GLU A 299 -27.63 -17.48 -0.17
N GLU A 300 -28.86 -17.88 0.17
CA GLU A 300 -29.90 -17.00 0.70
C GLU A 300 -29.55 -16.41 2.07
N ILE A 301 -28.87 -17.17 2.93
CA ILE A 301 -28.50 -16.73 4.27
C ILE A 301 -27.20 -15.93 4.28
N ILE A 302 -26.17 -16.41 3.58
CA ILE A 302 -24.79 -15.92 3.76
C ILE A 302 -24.48 -14.72 2.87
N MET A 303 -24.88 -14.75 1.60
CA MET A 303 -24.46 -13.74 0.64
C MET A 303 -25.03 -12.33 0.89
N PRO A 304 -26.24 -12.17 1.46
CA PRO A 304 -26.73 -10.85 1.87
C PRO A 304 -25.98 -10.22 3.03
N LEU A 305 -25.22 -11.00 3.82
CA LEU A 305 -24.49 -10.49 4.97
C LEU A 305 -23.21 -9.76 4.54
N ASP A 306 -22.81 -8.77 5.32
CA ASP A 306 -21.47 -8.20 5.26
C ASP A 306 -20.43 -9.32 5.47
N VAL A 307 -19.29 -9.25 4.79
CA VAL A 307 -18.25 -10.32 4.83
C VAL A 307 -17.83 -10.67 6.26
N LYS A 308 -17.68 -9.67 7.14
CA LYS A 308 -17.33 -9.86 8.56
C LYS A 308 -18.36 -10.68 9.35
N ASP A 309 -19.61 -10.68 8.90
CA ASP A 309 -20.76 -11.30 9.56
C ASP A 309 -21.08 -12.69 9.01
N ARG A 310 -20.33 -13.17 8.00
CA ARG A 310 -20.50 -14.50 7.38
C ARG A 310 -19.95 -15.63 8.24
N THR A 311 -20.14 -15.58 9.56
CA THR A 311 -19.60 -16.54 10.52
C THR A 311 -20.71 -17.31 11.23
N LEU A 312 -20.43 -18.57 11.63
CA LEU A 312 -21.38 -19.36 12.43
C LEU A 312 -21.79 -18.63 13.72
N TRP A 313 -20.87 -17.90 14.36
CA TRP A 313 -21.17 -17.15 15.57
C TRP A 313 -22.23 -16.07 15.34
N HIS A 314 -22.11 -15.29 14.26
CA HIS A 314 -23.11 -14.28 13.90
C HIS A 314 -24.47 -14.93 13.61
N LEU A 315 -24.50 -16.04 12.86
CA LEU A 315 -25.75 -16.77 12.57
C LEU A 315 -26.46 -17.24 13.85
N LYS A 316 -25.68 -17.68 14.85
CA LYS A 316 -26.22 -18.07 16.15
C LYS A 316 -26.72 -16.87 16.96
N GLU A 317 -25.95 -15.79 17.00
CA GLU A 317 -26.32 -14.55 17.70
C GLU A 317 -27.64 -13.98 17.15
N LYS A 318 -27.85 -14.07 15.84
CA LYS A 318 -29.06 -13.60 15.16
C LYS A 318 -30.20 -14.62 15.12
N HIS A 319 -30.05 -15.77 15.79
CA HIS A 319 -31.06 -16.84 15.82
C HIS A 319 -31.50 -17.30 14.42
N VAL A 320 -30.57 -17.29 13.45
CA VAL A 320 -30.80 -17.77 12.08
C VAL A 320 -30.80 -19.30 12.03
N LEU A 321 -30.08 -19.92 12.97
CA LEU A 321 -29.94 -21.37 13.07
C LEU A 321 -30.79 -21.97 14.19
N ASP A 322 -31.22 -23.23 14.03
CA ASP A 322 -31.79 -24.01 15.13
C ASP A 322 -30.83 -23.99 16.35
N ASN A 323 -31.39 -23.83 17.56
CA ASN A 323 -30.61 -23.54 18.78
C ASN A 323 -29.54 -24.58 19.15
N ASP A 324 -29.70 -25.83 18.72
CA ASP A 324 -28.79 -26.93 19.00
C ASP A 324 -27.68 -27.10 17.95
N ILE A 325 -27.73 -26.37 16.83
CA ILE A 325 -26.68 -26.39 15.82
C ILE A 325 -25.46 -25.61 16.35
N GLY A 326 -24.39 -26.37 16.62
CA GLY A 326 -23.13 -25.88 17.18
C GLY A 326 -21.97 -25.91 16.20
N GLU A 327 -20.79 -25.54 16.70
CA GLU A 327 -19.54 -25.70 15.96
C GLU A 327 -19.20 -27.18 15.78
N ALA A 328 -18.69 -27.53 14.60
CA ALA A 328 -18.09 -28.83 14.37
C ALA A 328 -16.65 -28.84 14.92
N ILE A 329 -16.40 -29.66 15.94
CA ILE A 329 -15.08 -29.77 16.57
C ILE A 329 -14.01 -30.28 15.58
N GLN A 330 -14.41 -31.09 14.61
CA GLN A 330 -13.53 -31.62 13.55
C GLN A 330 -12.91 -30.47 12.74
N ILE A 331 -13.70 -29.47 12.35
CA ILE A 331 -13.23 -28.30 11.59
C ILE A 331 -12.22 -27.49 12.42
N ASN A 332 -12.55 -27.24 13.69
CA ASN A 332 -11.66 -26.52 14.62
C ASN A 332 -10.32 -27.26 14.81
N ASN A 333 -10.35 -28.58 14.96
CA ASN A 333 -9.15 -29.40 15.11
C ASN A 333 -8.28 -29.38 13.85
N ILE A 334 -8.89 -29.43 12.66
CA ILE A 334 -8.16 -29.31 11.39
C ILE A 334 -7.52 -27.93 11.28
N ARG A 335 -8.26 -26.84 11.50
CA ARG A 335 -7.73 -25.46 11.49
C ARG A 335 -6.51 -25.31 12.40
N ARG A 336 -6.57 -25.86 13.61
CA ARG A 336 -5.46 -25.78 14.59
C ARG A 336 -4.15 -26.37 14.10
N LYS A 337 -4.17 -27.34 13.16
CA LYS A 337 -2.95 -27.90 12.55
C LYS A 337 -2.25 -26.92 11.61
N TYR A 338 -3.02 -26.04 10.98
CA TYR A 338 -2.55 -25.17 9.90
C TYR A 338 -2.32 -23.72 10.34
N GLN A 339 -3.05 -23.23 11.34
CA GLN A 339 -2.83 -21.88 11.87
C GLN A 339 -1.42 -21.74 12.49
N PRO A 340 -0.81 -20.54 12.45
CA PRO A 340 0.35 -20.23 13.28
C PRO A 340 0.08 -20.58 14.75
N HIS A 341 1.02 -21.28 15.38
CA HIS A 341 0.88 -21.72 16.78
C HIS A 341 2.24 -21.91 17.45
N MET A 342 2.21 -22.03 18.78
CA MET A 342 3.41 -22.28 19.59
C MET A 342 3.52 -23.76 19.97
N VAL A 343 4.70 -24.36 19.77
CA VAL A 343 5.06 -25.68 20.30
C VAL A 343 6.35 -25.53 21.10
N ASN A 344 6.34 -25.86 22.40
CA ASN A 344 7.50 -25.74 23.29
C ASN A 344 8.17 -24.34 23.23
N ASN A 345 7.35 -23.28 23.16
CA ASN A 345 7.78 -21.88 23.01
C ASN A 345 8.51 -21.55 21.69
N THR A 346 8.44 -22.44 20.69
CA THR A 346 8.84 -22.19 19.30
C THR A 346 7.61 -21.87 18.45
N LEU A 347 7.73 -20.83 17.63
CA LEU A 347 6.69 -20.44 16.67
C LEU A 347 6.73 -21.38 15.45
N ILE A 348 5.61 -22.04 15.18
CA ILE A 348 5.45 -22.95 14.03
C ILE A 348 4.64 -22.23 12.95
N LEU A 349 5.25 -22.11 11.76
CA LEU A 349 4.69 -21.40 10.62
C LEU A 349 4.68 -22.31 9.39
N ASN A 350 3.48 -22.67 8.92
CA ASN A 350 3.33 -23.50 7.74
C ASN A 350 3.16 -22.66 6.46
N ASN A 351 2.56 -21.47 6.61
CA ASN A 351 2.03 -20.67 5.50
C ASN A 351 2.23 -19.16 5.65
N GLU A 352 3.02 -18.72 6.65
CA GLU A 352 3.27 -17.31 6.95
C GLU A 352 4.77 -17.08 7.19
N ASN A 353 5.22 -15.83 7.06
CA ASN A 353 6.61 -15.46 7.38
C ASN A 353 6.79 -15.24 8.89
N SER A 354 8.02 -15.43 9.38
CA SER A 354 8.44 -14.82 10.64
C SER A 354 9.00 -13.41 10.40
N PHE A 355 9.11 -12.62 11.46
CA PHE A 355 9.80 -11.32 11.38
C PHE A 355 11.24 -11.49 10.88
N GLU A 356 11.96 -12.48 11.40
CA GLU A 356 13.33 -12.77 11.00
C GLU A 356 13.44 -13.15 9.51
N ASN A 357 12.47 -13.87 8.95
CA ASN A 357 12.45 -14.16 7.51
C ASN A 357 12.36 -12.88 6.66
N LEU A 358 11.56 -11.90 7.08
CA LEU A 358 11.44 -10.63 6.37
C LEU A 358 12.74 -9.82 6.44
N ILE A 359 13.41 -9.80 7.60
CA ILE A 359 14.69 -9.09 7.75
C ILE A 359 15.79 -9.73 6.89
N ASP A 360 15.83 -11.06 6.84
CA ASP A 360 16.81 -11.77 6.03
C ASP A 360 16.56 -11.58 4.52
N LEU A 361 15.30 -11.41 4.09
CA LEU A 361 14.95 -11.13 2.69
C LEU A 361 15.62 -9.86 2.16
N PHE A 362 15.80 -8.83 3.00
CA PHE A 362 16.38 -7.54 2.61
C PHE A 362 17.80 -7.33 3.09
N LYS A 363 18.45 -8.38 3.60
CA LYS A 363 19.81 -8.28 4.12
C LYS A 363 20.80 -7.85 3.03
N GLY A 364 21.39 -6.67 3.20
CA GLY A 364 22.37 -6.10 2.26
C GLY A 364 21.74 -5.37 1.07
N GLU A 365 20.41 -5.29 0.99
CA GLU A 365 19.70 -4.48 0.00
C GLU A 365 19.51 -3.05 0.51
N ASN A 366 19.45 -2.09 -0.41
CA ASN A 366 19.27 -0.66 -0.08
C ASN A 366 17.79 -0.34 0.13
N VAL A 367 17.18 -0.91 1.18
CA VAL A 367 15.74 -0.86 1.48
C VAL A 367 15.50 -0.13 2.80
N THR A 368 14.33 0.45 2.95
CA THR A 368 13.83 0.97 4.23
C THR A 368 12.46 0.38 4.52
N MET A 369 12.13 0.23 5.80
CA MET A 369 10.89 -0.36 6.27
C MET A 369 10.16 0.56 7.25
N ALA A 370 8.83 0.46 7.25
CA ALA A 370 7.95 1.09 8.21
C ALA A 370 7.14 0.03 8.95
N PHE A 371 6.81 0.28 10.22
CA PHE A 371 5.62 -0.37 10.78
C PHE A 371 4.39 0.14 10.02
N ALA A 372 3.62 -0.77 9.43
CA ALA A 372 2.29 -0.49 8.92
C ALA A 372 1.36 -0.26 10.11
N HIS A 373 0.51 0.78 10.03
CA HIS A 373 -0.57 1.11 10.99
C HIS A 373 -0.27 0.65 12.44
N PRO A 374 0.84 1.14 13.05
CA PRO A 374 1.56 0.48 14.15
C PRO A 374 0.73 0.19 15.41
N TYR A 375 -0.38 0.90 15.58
CA TYR A 375 -1.38 0.66 16.62
C TYR A 375 -1.85 -0.80 16.65
N PHE A 376 -2.22 -1.39 15.50
CA PHE A 376 -2.76 -2.76 15.43
C PHE A 376 -1.72 -3.82 15.82
N THR A 377 -0.44 -3.54 15.54
CA THR A 377 0.66 -4.39 16.01
C THR A 377 0.84 -4.24 17.52
N ALA A 378 0.89 -3.00 18.02
CA ALA A 378 1.21 -2.71 19.40
C ALA A 378 0.15 -3.21 20.40
N GLU A 379 -1.13 -3.11 20.06
CA GLU A 379 -2.22 -3.51 20.97
C GLU A 379 -2.22 -5.01 21.34
N LYS A 380 -1.53 -5.83 20.54
CA LYS A 380 -1.35 -7.28 20.75
C LYS A 380 -0.39 -7.63 21.91
N PHE A 381 0.25 -6.63 22.53
CA PHE A 381 1.29 -6.84 23.54
C PHE A 381 0.98 -6.22 24.91
N ASN A 382 1.39 -6.91 25.98
CA ASN A 382 1.36 -6.38 27.35
C ASN A 382 2.26 -5.15 27.51
N PHE A 383 3.45 -5.20 26.91
CA PHE A 383 4.47 -4.14 26.99
C PHE A 383 4.83 -3.68 25.57
N PRO A 384 3.95 -2.93 24.88
CA PRO A 384 4.10 -2.58 23.46
C PRO A 384 5.44 -1.89 23.17
N VAL A 385 5.82 -0.90 23.99
CA VAL A 385 7.10 -0.17 23.84
C VAL A 385 8.30 -1.10 23.75
N LYS A 386 8.40 -2.06 24.68
CA LYS A 386 9.53 -2.99 24.76
C LYS A 386 9.58 -3.89 23.52
N VAL A 387 8.42 -4.35 23.06
CA VAL A 387 8.33 -5.26 21.91
C VAL A 387 8.62 -4.53 20.61
N MET A 388 8.03 -3.36 20.39
CA MET A 388 8.29 -2.54 19.20
C MET A 388 9.77 -2.15 19.10
N ASN A 389 10.39 -1.73 20.22
CA ASN A 389 11.84 -1.48 20.26
C ASN A 389 12.67 -2.73 19.98
N SER A 390 12.20 -3.92 20.38
CA SER A 390 12.86 -5.18 20.04
C SER A 390 12.82 -5.45 18.54
N PHE A 391 11.69 -5.21 17.86
CA PHE A 391 11.60 -5.33 16.40
C PHE A 391 12.52 -4.33 15.69
N ILE A 392 12.54 -3.06 16.13
CA ILE A 392 13.47 -2.05 15.58
C ILE A 392 14.91 -2.55 15.71
N HIS A 393 15.33 -2.99 16.89
CA HIS A 393 16.69 -3.49 17.11
C HIS A 393 17.01 -4.72 16.26
N LYS A 394 16.10 -5.71 16.23
CA LYS A 394 16.25 -6.94 15.44
C LYS A 394 16.24 -6.69 13.93
N SER A 395 15.65 -5.60 13.47
CA SER A 395 15.65 -5.21 12.05
C SER A 395 17.03 -4.78 11.53
N LYS A 396 18.01 -4.58 12.42
CA LYS A 396 19.38 -4.16 12.08
C LYS A 396 19.43 -2.89 11.21
N GLY A 397 18.55 -1.95 11.50
CA GLY A 397 18.47 -0.66 10.81
C GLY A 397 17.63 -0.63 9.55
N LEU A 398 16.88 -1.71 9.24
CA LEU A 398 15.89 -1.68 8.16
C LEU A 398 14.63 -0.89 8.54
N ILE A 399 14.14 -1.00 9.78
CA ILE A 399 13.00 -0.22 10.26
C ILE A 399 13.48 1.17 10.68
N GLU A 400 13.24 2.15 9.82
CA GLU A 400 13.59 3.56 10.02
C GLU A 400 12.35 4.46 10.07
N LEU A 401 11.20 3.91 9.64
CA LEU A 401 9.97 4.65 9.41
C LEU A 401 8.83 4.11 10.29
N SER A 402 7.78 4.92 10.45
CA SER A 402 6.53 4.51 11.07
C SER A 402 5.35 5.18 10.35
N GLU A 403 4.31 4.41 10.02
CA GLU A 403 3.06 4.92 9.46
C GLU A 403 2.20 5.62 10.52
N ALA A 404 2.73 6.72 11.07
CA ALA A 404 2.08 7.47 12.13
C ALA A 404 0.83 8.23 11.65
N TYR A 405 0.70 8.46 10.34
CA TYR A 405 -0.41 9.19 9.73
C TYR A 405 -1.32 8.27 8.89
N HIS A 406 -1.53 7.04 9.34
CA HIS A 406 -2.52 6.12 8.79
C HIS A 406 -3.94 6.71 8.84
N GLN A 407 -4.75 6.50 7.79
CA GLN A 407 -6.06 7.14 7.64
C GLN A 407 -7.26 6.19 7.78
N ALA A 408 -7.07 4.87 7.74
CA ALA A 408 -8.16 3.90 7.70
C ALA A 408 -8.51 3.27 9.07
N TYR A 409 -8.31 4.01 10.17
CA TYR A 409 -8.71 3.52 11.49
C TYR A 409 -10.24 3.33 11.60
N PRO A 410 -10.72 2.15 12.01
CA PRO A 410 -12.12 1.92 12.33
C PRO A 410 -12.62 2.86 13.44
N GLY A 411 -13.91 3.22 13.42
CA GLY A 411 -14.48 4.19 14.37
C GLY A 411 -14.45 3.77 15.84
N ASN A 412 -14.20 2.49 16.14
CA ASN A 412 -14.01 1.98 17.50
C ASN A 412 -12.55 2.04 17.99
N VAL A 413 -11.59 2.44 17.14
CA VAL A 413 -10.19 2.62 17.55
C VAL A 413 -10.05 3.89 18.39
N SER A 414 -9.35 3.76 19.52
CA SER A 414 -9.05 4.92 20.38
C SER A 414 -7.89 5.74 19.82
N MET A 415 -8.18 6.95 19.35
CA MET A 415 -7.14 7.85 18.82
C MET A 415 -6.10 8.25 19.86
N SER A 416 -6.46 8.32 21.15
CA SER A 416 -5.47 8.60 22.21
C SER A 416 -4.43 7.48 22.33
N LYS A 417 -4.84 6.23 22.15
CA LYS A 417 -3.90 5.09 22.12
C LYS A 417 -3.06 5.09 20.84
N VAL A 418 -3.63 5.47 19.70
CA VAL A 418 -2.86 5.65 18.45
C VAL A 418 -1.76 6.70 18.67
N GLU A 419 -2.09 7.83 19.29
CA GLU A 419 -1.13 8.89 19.61
C GLU A 419 -0.06 8.43 20.61
N GLU A 420 -0.44 7.64 21.62
CA GLU A 420 0.50 7.02 22.57
C GLU A 420 1.53 6.14 21.84
N ILE A 421 1.09 5.26 20.93
CA ILE A 421 1.99 4.42 20.13
C ILE A 421 2.89 5.28 19.22
N ASN A 422 2.33 6.32 18.60
CA ASN A 422 3.10 7.24 17.77
C ASN A 422 4.16 8.03 18.55
N GLU A 423 3.92 8.32 19.83
CA GLU A 423 4.90 8.94 20.72
C GLU A 423 6.01 7.95 21.10
N TYR A 424 5.69 6.67 21.29
CA TYR A 424 6.68 5.61 21.52
C TYR A 424 7.61 5.37 20.33
N LEU A 425 7.15 5.67 19.12
CA LEU A 425 7.90 5.51 17.87
C LEU A 425 8.47 6.83 17.34
N LYS A 426 8.54 7.89 18.15
CA LYS A 426 8.97 9.23 17.72
C LYS A 426 10.39 9.32 17.16
N GLN A 427 11.24 8.34 17.46
CA GLN A 427 12.58 8.21 16.91
C GLN A 427 12.58 7.81 15.43
N LEU A 428 11.49 7.25 14.92
CA LEU A 428 11.32 6.85 13.53
C LEU A 428 10.77 8.01 12.70
N ILE A 429 11.12 8.04 11.42
CA ILE A 429 10.58 9.04 10.49
C ILE A 429 9.11 8.72 10.23
N LYS A 430 8.25 9.74 10.36
CA LYS A 430 6.80 9.59 10.24
C LYS A 430 6.36 9.68 8.79
N ILE A 431 5.66 8.66 8.33
CA ILE A 431 4.98 8.62 7.03
C ILE A 431 3.47 8.45 7.22
N GLY A 432 2.73 8.56 6.13
CA GLY A 432 1.30 8.31 6.11
C GLY A 432 0.86 7.52 4.89
N GLY A 433 -0.33 6.94 5.03
CA GLY A 433 -0.92 6.04 4.08
C GLY A 433 -2.44 6.10 4.18
N SER A 434 -3.12 6.06 3.03
CA SER A 434 -4.58 6.01 3.00
C SER A 434 -5.13 4.63 3.32
N ASP A 435 -4.32 3.60 3.10
CA ASP A 435 -4.71 2.19 3.14
C ASP A 435 -5.94 1.94 2.24
N ASN A 436 -5.89 2.52 1.04
CA ASN A 436 -7.01 2.52 0.12
C ASN A 436 -7.22 1.14 -0.52
N HIS A 437 -8.39 0.56 -0.24
CA HIS A 437 -8.91 -0.65 -0.87
C HIS A 437 -10.07 -0.39 -1.86
N LYS A 438 -10.43 0.88 -2.07
CA LYS A 438 -11.61 1.26 -2.87
C LYS A 438 -11.30 1.24 -4.36
N ALA A 439 -12.34 1.07 -5.18
CA ALA A 439 -12.24 1.10 -6.64
C ALA A 439 -11.97 2.49 -7.25
N LYS A 440 -12.02 3.55 -6.44
CA LYS A 440 -11.70 4.95 -6.81
C LYS A 440 -10.78 5.52 -5.73
N TYR A 441 -9.76 6.25 -6.14
CA TYR A 441 -8.76 6.85 -5.27
C TYR A 441 -8.98 8.37 -5.17
N ILE A 442 -8.72 9.15 -6.21
CA ILE A 442 -8.89 10.61 -6.15
C ILE A 442 -10.36 10.96 -6.41
N ILE A 443 -11.09 11.37 -5.35
CA ILE A 443 -12.53 11.66 -5.41
C ILE A 443 -12.83 13.06 -5.93
#